data_AF-Q5WD70-F1
#
_entry.id   AF-Q5WD70-F1
#
_cell.length_a   1.000
_cell.length_b   1.000
_cell.length_c   1.000
_cell.angle_alpha   90.00
_cell.angle_beta   90.00
_cell.angle_gamma   90.00
#
_symmetry.space_group_name_H-M   'P 1'
#
loop_
_entity.id
_entity.type
_entity.pdbx_description
1 polymer ?
#
loop_
_entity_poly.entity_id
_entity_poly.type
_entity_poly.pdbx_seq_one_letter_code
_entity_poly.pdbx_strand_id
1 'polypeptide(L)'
;MADRKLNKKNKLLAFVFMPLYMIGLFIIVYTVTLLSNGWSYDLISIIVFIFATCFVCYIAAPKLNAFQFQHIYVVNEHLSLAQKIKEFKGMYIMLGSFSMVTGLLFGLT
;
A
#
# COMPACT_ATOMS: atom_id res chain seq x y z
N MET A 1 -10.78 -21.08 -13.65
CA MET A 1 -11.49 -20.06 -12.86
C MET A 1 -11.84 -18.94 -13.82
N ALA A 2 -13.12 -18.60 -13.99
CA ALA A 2 -13.55 -17.61 -14.98
C ALA A 2 -12.82 -16.27 -14.74
N ASP A 3 -12.26 -15.71 -15.82
CA ASP A 3 -11.61 -14.39 -15.84
C ASP A 3 -12.63 -13.28 -15.53
N ARG A 4 -13.06 -13.16 -14.28
CA ARG A 4 -13.82 -12.00 -13.83
C ARG A 4 -12.88 -10.80 -13.85
N LYS A 5 -13.10 -9.91 -14.81
CA LYS A 5 -12.38 -8.63 -14.91
C LYS A 5 -12.68 -7.74 -13.71
N LEU A 6 -11.66 -7.01 -13.26
CA LEU A 6 -11.80 -5.98 -12.22
C LEU A 6 -12.85 -4.94 -12.64
N ASN A 7 -13.87 -4.75 -11.82
CA ASN A 7 -14.84 -3.67 -12.03
C ASN A 7 -14.17 -2.29 -11.82
N LYS A 8 -14.66 -1.24 -12.50
CA LYS A 8 -14.05 0.11 -12.48
C LYS A 8 -13.85 0.65 -11.06
N LYS A 9 -14.82 0.40 -10.16
CA LYS A 9 -14.75 0.79 -8.74
C LYS A 9 -13.60 0.10 -8.00
N ASN A 10 -13.43 -1.21 -8.20
CA ASN A 10 -12.35 -1.96 -7.55
C ASN A 10 -10.98 -1.66 -8.15
N LYS A 11 -10.94 -1.24 -9.43
CA LYS A 11 -9.72 -0.72 -10.06
C LYS A 11 -9.27 0.58 -9.40
N LEU A 12 -10.19 1.52 -9.18
CA LEU A 12 -9.92 2.73 -8.41
C LEU A 12 -9.48 2.42 -6.98
N LEU A 13 -10.14 1.47 -6.31
CA LEU A 13 -9.75 1.05 -4.95
C LEU A 13 -8.32 0.49 -4.89
N ALA A 14 -7.99 -0.43 -5.79
CA ALA A 14 -6.70 -1.12 -5.81
C ALA A 14 -5.53 -0.20 -6.18
N PHE A 15 -5.72 0.69 -7.16
CA PHE A 15 -4.62 1.44 -7.77
C PHE A 15 -4.56 2.92 -7.32
N VAL A 16 -5.61 3.44 -6.67
CA VAL A 16 -5.64 4.84 -6.22
C VAL A 16 -5.83 4.90 -4.71
N PHE A 17 -6.91 4.34 -4.18
CA PHE A 17 -7.22 4.46 -2.74
C PHE A 17 -6.24 3.68 -1.85
N MET A 18 -5.82 2.48 -2.25
CA MET A 18 -4.87 1.68 -1.49
C MET A 18 -3.48 2.34 -1.39
N PRO A 19 -2.84 2.79 -2.49
CA PRO A 19 -1.58 3.53 -2.38
C PRO A 19 -1.74 4.83 -1.59
N LEU A 20 -2.83 5.59 -1.76
CA LEU A 20 -3.09 6.79 -0.95
C LEU A 20 -3.22 6.48 0.54
N TYR A 21 -3.88 5.38 0.90
CA TYR A 21 -3.99 4.93 2.30
C TYR A 21 -2.61 4.60 2.89
N MET A 22 -1.76 3.90 2.14
CA MET A 22 -0.40 3.57 2.58
C MET A 22 0.49 4.82 2.73
N ILE A 23 0.40 5.76 1.79
CA ILE A 23 1.08 7.05 1.86
C ILE A 23 0.60 7.85 3.07
N GLY A 24 -0.71 7.92 3.30
CA GLY A 24 -1.27 8.60 4.47
C GLY A 24 -0.77 8.00 5.79
N LEU A 25 -0.79 6.67 5.93
CA LEU A 25 -0.25 5.98 7.10
C LEU A 25 1.24 6.24 7.30
N PHE A 26 2.01 6.22 6.21
CA PHE A 26 3.43 6.53 6.27
C PHE A 26 3.67 7.94 6.78
N ILE A 27 3.00 8.95 6.20
CA ILE A 27 3.13 10.35 6.64
C ILE A 27 2.79 10.49 8.13
N ILE A 28 1.73 9.84 8.61
CA ILE A 28 1.33 9.89 10.02
C ILE A 28 2.44 9.29 10.91
N VAL A 29 2.86 8.06 10.64
CA VAL A 29 3.90 7.38 11.44
C VAL A 29 5.21 8.16 11.39
N TYR A 30 5.59 8.62 10.20
CA TYR A 30 6.80 9.38 9.95
C TYR A 30 6.80 10.73 10.68
N THR A 31 5.65 11.43 10.74
CA THR A 31 5.50 12.68 11.49
C THR A 31 5.58 12.46 13.00
N VAL A 32 4.93 11.40 13.51
CA VAL A 32 4.97 11.06 14.94
C VAL A 32 6.40 10.70 15.37
N THR A 33 7.10 9.88 14.59
CA THR A 33 8.51 9.52 14.87
C THR A 33 9.44 10.74 14.83
N LEU A 34 9.16 11.70 13.95
CA LEU A 34 9.95 12.92 13.90
C LEU A 34 9.78 13.78 15.15
N LEU A 35 8.53 13.97 15.58
CA LEU A 35 8.21 14.73 16.79
C LEU A 35 8.85 14.10 18.05
N SER A 36 9.03 12.78 18.07
CA SER A 36 9.65 12.09 19.20
C SER A 36 11.18 12.07 19.16
N ASN A 37 11.80 12.01 17.98
CA ASN A 37 13.24 11.72 17.85
C ASN A 37 14.10 12.88 17.30
N GLY A 38 13.49 14.00 16.88
CA GLY A 38 14.23 15.19 16.41
C GLY A 38 15.03 14.96 15.11
N TRP A 39 14.64 13.97 14.31
CA TRP A 39 15.30 13.66 13.04
C TRP A 39 15.11 14.78 12.02
N SER A 40 16.10 15.00 11.15
CA SER A 40 16.01 15.91 10.01
C SER A 40 15.47 15.16 8.79
N TYR A 41 14.58 15.80 8.05
CA TYR A 41 13.92 15.22 6.89
C TYR A 41 14.87 15.15 5.69
N ASP A 42 14.94 13.99 5.03
CA ASP A 42 15.36 13.91 3.63
C ASP A 42 14.12 13.74 2.74
N LEU A 43 13.90 14.72 1.85
CA LEU A 43 12.85 14.69 0.84
C LEU A 43 12.96 13.45 -0.06
N ILE A 44 14.18 12.94 -0.24
CA ILE A 44 14.45 11.74 -1.03
C ILE A 44 13.72 10.53 -0.45
N SER A 45 13.69 10.37 0.88
CA SER A 45 13.03 9.25 1.57
C SER A 45 11.53 9.19 1.30
N ILE A 46 10.88 10.36 1.29
CA ILE A 46 9.44 10.49 1.01
C ILE A 46 9.17 10.15 -0.46
N ILE A 47 10.00 10.66 -1.37
CA ILE A 47 9.87 10.42 -2.80
C ILE A 47 10.04 8.92 -3.09
N VAL A 48 11.10 8.29 -2.55
CA VAL A 48 11.36 6.85 -2.69
C VAL A 48 10.20 6.03 -2.12
N PHE A 49 9.65 6.39 -0.97
CA PHE A 49 8.49 5.71 -0.39
C PHE A 49 7.27 5.76 -1.33
N ILE A 50 6.97 6.92 -1.91
CA ILE A 50 5.84 7.08 -2.83
C ILE A 50 6.03 6.20 -4.06
N PHE A 51 7.22 6.22 -4.68
CA PHE A 51 7.52 5.39 -5.83
C PHE A 51 7.49 3.88 -5.50
N ALA A 52 8.03 3.47 -4.35
CA ALA A 52 8.00 2.09 -3.88
C ALA A 52 6.56 1.62 -3.67
N THR A 53 5.71 2.44 -3.03
CA THR A 53 4.30 2.16 -2.80
C THR A 53 3.54 2.01 -4.12
N CYS A 54 3.78 2.92 -5.07
CA CYS A 54 3.21 2.82 -6.41
C CYS A 54 3.68 1.54 -7.12
N PHE A 55 4.97 1.21 -7.08
CA PHE A 55 5.49 -0.04 -7.66
C PHE A 55 4.81 -1.27 -7.04
N VAL A 56 4.65 -1.28 -5.72
CA VAL A 56 4.00 -2.38 -5.00
C VAL A 56 2.54 -2.51 -5.41
N CYS A 57 1.77 -1.43 -5.44
CA CYS A 57 0.35 -1.47 -5.79
C CYS A 57 0.10 -1.79 -7.27
N TYR A 58 0.93 -1.28 -8.18
CA TYR A 58 0.71 -1.40 -9.64
C TYR A 58 1.36 -2.63 -10.27
N ILE A 59 2.45 -3.14 -9.68
CA ILE A 59 3.23 -4.23 -10.25
C ILE A 59 3.26 -5.43 -9.30
N ALA A 60 3.77 -5.26 -8.07
CA ALA A 60 4.01 -6.38 -7.17
C ALA A 60 2.70 -7.07 -6.74
N ALA A 61 1.71 -6.31 -6.28
CA ALA A 61 0.43 -6.84 -5.83
C ALA A 61 -0.33 -7.61 -6.93
N PRO A 62 -0.51 -7.07 -8.15
CA PRO A 62 -1.21 -7.80 -9.21
C PRO A 62 -0.40 -8.93 -9.84
N LYS A 63 0.95 -8.88 -9.88
CA LYS A 63 1.78 -9.93 -10.50
C LYS A 63 2.28 -10.99 -9.53
N LEU A 64 2.85 -10.60 -8.39
CA LEU A 64 3.45 -11.52 -7.42
C LEU A 64 2.43 -12.11 -6.46
N ASN A 65 1.33 -11.38 -6.20
CA ASN A 65 0.28 -11.82 -5.28
C ASN A 65 -1.10 -11.87 -5.95
N ALA A 66 -1.12 -12.30 -7.22
CA ALA A 66 -2.28 -12.32 -8.09
C ALA A 66 -3.50 -13.04 -7.48
N PHE A 67 -3.27 -14.14 -6.76
CA PHE A 67 -4.31 -14.91 -6.08
C PHE A 67 -5.02 -14.08 -5.01
N GLN A 68 -4.25 -13.48 -4.09
CA GLN A 68 -4.83 -12.62 -3.04
C GLN A 68 -5.44 -11.35 -3.62
N PHE A 69 -4.81 -10.77 -4.65
CA PHE A 69 -5.35 -9.60 -5.35
C PHE A 69 -6.71 -9.91 -5.99
N GLN A 70 -6.85 -11.04 -6.69
CA GLN A 70 -8.14 -11.49 -7.21
C GLN A 70 -9.14 -11.76 -6.08
N HIS A 71 -8.72 -12.38 -4.98
CA HIS A 71 -9.61 -12.65 -3.86
C HIS A 71 -10.17 -11.35 -3.24
N ILE A 72 -9.35 -10.30 -3.14
CA ILE A 72 -9.73 -9.02 -2.55
C ILE A 72 -10.57 -8.17 -3.51
N TYR A 73 -10.19 -8.11 -4.79
CA TYR A 73 -10.75 -7.15 -5.74
C TYR A 73 -11.78 -7.73 -6.71
N VAL A 74 -11.81 -9.07 -6.86
CA VAL A 74 -12.69 -9.78 -7.79
C VAL A 74 -13.70 -10.67 -7.07
N VAL A 75 -13.24 -11.50 -6.12
CA VAL A 75 -14.13 -12.41 -5.36
C VAL A 75 -14.95 -11.61 -4.33
N ASN A 76 -14.27 -10.78 -3.55
CA ASN A 76 -14.89 -9.91 -2.54
C ASN A 76 -15.19 -8.51 -3.07
N GLU A 77 -15.65 -8.41 -4.32
CA GLU A 77 -15.85 -7.13 -4.99
C GLU A 77 -16.88 -6.20 -4.31
N HIS A 78 -17.84 -6.80 -3.60
CA HIS A 78 -18.96 -6.14 -2.93
C HIS A 78 -18.55 -5.47 -1.60
N LEU A 79 -17.43 -5.89 -1.00
CA LEU A 79 -16.94 -5.33 0.26
C LEU A 79 -16.41 -3.91 0.07
N SER A 80 -16.62 -3.07 1.09
CA SER A 80 -15.99 -1.74 1.19
C SER A 80 -14.48 -1.86 1.44
N LEU A 81 -13.71 -0.77 1.18
CA LEU A 81 -12.27 -0.73 1.49
C LEU A 81 -12.00 -1.08 2.97
N ALA A 82 -12.78 -0.51 3.88
CA ALA A 82 -12.62 -0.74 5.32
C ALA A 82 -12.83 -2.22 5.69
N GLN A 83 -13.82 -2.89 5.09
CA GLN A 83 -14.06 -4.31 5.28
C GLN A 83 -12.93 -5.16 4.68
N LYS A 84 -12.44 -4.81 3.49
CA LYS A 84 -11.29 -5.48 2.85
C LYS A 84 -10.02 -5.35 3.70
N ILE A 85 -9.77 -4.18 4.27
CA ILE A 85 -8.64 -3.96 5.17
C ILE A 85 -8.81 -4.80 6.43
N LYS A 86 -10.01 -4.86 7.02
CA LYS A 86 -10.28 -5.65 8.22
C LYS A 86 -10.06 -7.15 7.99
N GLU A 87 -10.56 -7.66 6.86
CA GLU A 87 -10.53 -9.08 6.52
C GLU A 87 -9.16 -9.55 6.04
N PHE A 88 -8.47 -8.71 5.26
CA PHE A 88 -7.14 -9.00 4.69
C PHE A 88 -6.02 -8.23 5.38
N LYS A 89 -6.22 -7.85 6.65
CA LYS A 89 -5.30 -6.97 7.42
C LYS A 89 -3.83 -7.36 7.31
N GLY A 90 -3.54 -8.66 7.34
CA GLY A 90 -2.17 -9.17 7.27
C GLY A 90 -1.47 -8.82 5.95
N MET A 91 -2.18 -8.87 4.83
CA MET A 91 -1.63 -8.50 3.53
C MET A 91 -1.37 -6.99 3.45
N TYR A 92 -2.30 -6.17 3.93
CA TYR A 92 -2.12 -4.71 3.98
C TYR A 92 -0.95 -4.31 4.88
N ILE A 93 -0.81 -4.96 6.05
CA ILE A 93 0.32 -4.76 6.95
C ILE A 93 1.62 -5.15 6.26
N MET A 94 1.69 -6.32 5.61
CA MET A 94 2.90 -6.80 4.94
C MET A 94 3.34 -5.89 3.79
N LEU A 95 2.40 -5.40 2.97
CA LEU A 95 2.69 -4.47 1.88
C LEU A 95 3.10 -3.08 2.40
N GLY A 96 2.43 -2.61 3.45
CA GLY A 96 2.75 -1.35 4.11
C GLY A 96 4.12 -1.38 4.78
N SER A 97 4.44 -2.45 5.52
CA SER A 97 5.75 -2.62 6.17
C SER A 97 6.87 -2.78 5.15
N PHE A 98 6.65 -3.51 4.05
CA PHE A 98 7.62 -3.59 2.95
C PHE A 98 7.94 -2.21 2.35
N SER A 99 6.91 -1.40 2.10
CA SER A 99 7.07 -0.03 1.57
C SER A 99 7.77 0.89 2.59
N MET A 100 7.46 0.74 3.89
CA MET A 100 8.11 1.48 4.97
C MET A 100 9.59 1.13 5.12
N VAL A 101 9.92 -0.16 5.14
CA VAL A 101 11.31 -0.63 5.29
C VAL A 101 12.14 -0.17 4.10
N THR A 102 11.61 -0.25 2.88
CA THR A 102 12.30 0.27 1.69
C THR A 102 12.49 1.78 1.76
N GLY A 103 11.46 2.57 2.10
CA GLY A 103 11.59 4.02 2.27
C GLY A 103 12.61 4.43 3.33
N LEU A 104 12.67 3.70 4.46
CA LEU A 104 13.64 3.95 5.53
C LEU A 104 15.07 3.55 5.14
N LEU A 105 15.27 2.40 4.49
CA LEU A 105 16.59 1.93 4.09
C LEU A 105 17.28 2.90 3.10
N PHE A 106 16.53 3.38 2.11
CA PHE A 106 17.04 4.34 1.11
C PHE A 106 17.04 5.78 1.60
N GLY A 107 16.37 6.07 2.71
CA GLY A 107 16.29 7.39 3.32
C GLY A 107 17.28 7.63 4.46
N LEU A 108 17.97 6.58 4.91
CA LEU A 108 19.03 6.61 5.92
C LEU A 108 20.43 6.47 5.29
N THR A 109 20.52 6.40 3.97
CA THR A 109 21.78 6.36 3.20
C THR A 109 22.14 7.76 2.74
#